data_AF-A0A842YG20-F1
#
_entry.id   AF-A0A842YG20-F1
#
_cell.length_a   1.000
_cell.length_b   1.000
_cell.length_c   1.000
_cell.angle_alpha   90.00
_cell.angle_beta   90.00
_cell.angle_gamma   90.00
#
_symmetry.space_group_name_H-M   'P 1'
#
loop_
_entity.id
_entity.type
_entity.pdbx_description
1 polymer ?
#
loop_
_entity_poly.entity_id
_entity_poly.type
_entity_poly.pdbx_seq_one_letter_code
_entity_poly.pdbx_strand_id
1 'polypeptide(L)' 'QRVVGMESKKEVENLRLNEPMMLVVGTAPTVGVITRLHGDEIELALKSPVVAEKGQRIAIGRRVENKWRLIGYAEI' A
#
# COMPACT_ATOMS: atom_id res chain seq x y z
N GLN A 1 5.43 -6.17 -10.97
CA GLN A 1 6.36 -5.36 -10.14
C GLN A 1 7.02 -6.24 -9.07
N ARG A 2 8.20 -5.86 -8.55
CA ARG A 2 9.09 -6.69 -7.70
C ARG A 2 9.02 -6.30 -6.22
N VAL A 3 9.00 -7.27 -5.31
CA VAL A 3 9.21 -7.05 -3.86
C VAL A 3 10.71 -6.85 -3.57
N VAL A 4 11.07 -5.78 -2.87
CA VAL A 4 12.47 -5.50 -2.52
C VAL A 4 12.81 -6.20 -1.19
N GLY A 5 13.89 -7.01 -1.17
CA GLY A 5 14.46 -7.56 0.06
C GLY A 5 14.14 -9.03 0.42
N MET A 6 13.81 -9.89 -0.55
CA MET A 6 13.77 -11.36 -0.37
C MET A 6 14.79 -12.04 -1.29
N GLU A 7 15.48 -13.07 -0.77
CA GLU A 7 16.31 -13.99 -1.58
C GLU A 7 15.47 -14.88 -2.50
N SER A 8 14.18 -15.10 -2.16
CA SER A 8 13.21 -15.81 -2.99
C SER A 8 12.29 -14.85 -3.74
N LYS A 9 12.25 -14.99 -5.06
CA LYS A 9 11.47 -14.16 -5.99
C LYS A 9 9.98 -14.48 -5.87
N LYS A 10 9.26 -13.87 -4.91
CA LYS A 10 7.79 -13.88 -4.91
C LYS A 10 7.28 -12.72 -5.76
N GLU A 11 6.51 -13.03 -6.79
CA GLU A 11 5.79 -12.03 -7.58
C GLU A 11 4.77 -11.31 -6.69
N VAL A 12 4.61 -10.00 -6.90
CA VAL A 12 3.57 -9.23 -6.22
C VAL A 12 2.22 -9.73 -6.75
N GLU A 13 1.49 -10.49 -5.93
CA GLU A 13 0.12 -10.88 -6.25
C GLU A 13 -0.77 -9.63 -6.40
N ASN A 14 -1.84 -9.75 -7.20
CA ASN A 14 -2.85 -8.71 -7.32
C ASN A 14 -3.42 -8.32 -5.94
N LEU A 15 -3.78 -7.04 -5.82
CA LEU A 15 -4.44 -6.49 -4.63
C LEU A 15 -5.86 -7.06 -4.52
N ARG A 16 -6.37 -7.20 -3.28
CA ARG A 16 -7.70 -7.76 -3.01
C ARG A 16 -8.58 -6.75 -2.28
N LEU A 17 -9.89 -6.82 -2.52
CA LEU A 17 -10.87 -6.05 -1.74
C LEU A 17 -10.82 -6.45 -0.26
N ASN A 18 -11.06 -5.48 0.63
CA ASN A 18 -10.98 -5.62 2.08
C ASN A 18 -9.60 -6.04 2.61
N GLU A 19 -8.55 -5.91 1.80
CA GLU A 19 -7.18 -6.18 2.23
C GLU A 19 -6.62 -4.98 3.00
N PRO A 20 -6.03 -5.19 4.21
CA PRO A 20 -5.35 -4.13 4.94
C PRO A 20 -3.98 -3.84 4.33
N MET A 21 -3.72 -2.57 4.07
CA MET A 21 -2.49 -2.04 3.48
C MET A 21 -1.85 -1.02 4.43
N MET A 22 -0.52 -1.05 4.51
CA MET A 22 0.25 -0.02 5.21
C MET A 22 0.60 1.09 4.21
N LEU A 23 0.35 2.33 4.60
CA LEU A 23 0.65 3.50 3.80
C LEU A 23 1.62 4.37 4.60
N VAL A 24 2.63 4.91 3.92
CA VAL A 24 3.49 5.95 4.50
C VAL A 24 3.31 7.21 3.67
N VAL A 25 2.60 8.17 4.25
CA VAL A 25 2.31 9.47 3.65
C VAL A 25 3.25 10.49 4.26
N GLY A 26 4.28 10.89 3.49
CA GLY A 26 5.39 11.68 4.04
C GLY A 26 6.08 10.94 5.19
N THR A 27 5.93 11.44 6.42
CA THR A 27 6.46 10.81 7.64
C THR A 27 5.41 10.05 8.46
N ALA A 28 4.14 10.08 8.04
CA ALA A 28 3.03 9.48 8.78
C ALA A 28 2.72 8.06 8.29
N PRO A 29 3.02 7.01 9.10
CA PRO A 29 2.54 5.67 8.82
C PRO A 29 1.06 5.54 9.22
N THR A 30 0.23 5.02 8.32
CA THR A 30 -1.17 4.69 8.60
C THR A 30 -1.53 3.35 7.97
N VAL A 31 -2.66 2.79 8.38
CA VAL A 31 -3.24 1.58 7.79
C VAL A 31 -4.52 1.96 7.09
N GLY A 32 -4.69 1.52 5.86
CA GLY A 32 -5.94 1.61 5.10
C GLY A 32 -6.48 0.24 4.74
N VAL A 33 -7.78 0.14 4.52
CA VAL A 33 -8.42 -1.07 3.97
C VAL A 33 -8.94 -0.75 2.58
N ILE A 34 -8.61 -1.59 1.60
CA ILE A 34 -9.05 -1.40 0.21
C ILE A 34 -10.58 -1.54 0.13
N THR A 35 -11.25 -0.48 -0.29
CA THR A 35 -12.71 -0.45 -0.49
C THR A 35 -13.09 -0.67 -1.94
N ARG A 36 -12.24 -0.23 -2.88
CA ARG A 36 -12.44 -0.42 -4.33
C ARG A 36 -11.12 -0.64 -5.06
N LEU A 37 -11.20 -1.42 -6.13
CA LEU A 37 -10.12 -1.66 -7.09
C LEU A 37 -10.66 -1.31 -8.48
N HIS A 38 -10.01 -0.39 -9.19
CA HIS A 38 -10.40 -0.01 -10.55
C HIS A 38 -9.17 0.23 -11.43
N GLY A 39 -8.82 -0.76 -12.26
CA GLY A 39 -7.63 -0.67 -13.10
C GLY A 39 -6.37 -0.43 -12.26
N ASP A 40 -5.73 0.71 -12.48
CA ASP A 40 -4.51 1.14 -11.78
C ASP A 40 -4.80 2.03 -10.54
N GLU A 41 -6.07 2.30 -10.25
CA GLU A 41 -6.51 3.10 -9.11
C GLU A 41 -7.13 2.23 -8.02
N ILE A 42 -6.92 2.63 -6.76
CA ILE A 42 -7.48 1.99 -5.58
C ILE A 42 -8.07 3.03 -4.64
N GLU A 43 -9.22 2.71 -4.04
CA GLU A 43 -9.77 3.49 -2.94
C GLU A 43 -9.47 2.79 -1.61
N LEU A 44 -9.04 3.56 -0.61
CA LEU A 44 -8.68 3.06 0.72
C LEU A 44 -9.44 3.82 1.80
N ALA A 45 -10.10 3.09 2.70
CA ALA A 45 -10.60 3.64 3.95
C ALA A 45 -9.48 3.65 4.99
N LEU A 46 -9.02 4.83 5.40
CA LEU A 46 -7.95 4.98 6.38
C LEU A 46 -8.45 4.73 7.80
N LYS A 47 -7.67 3.98 8.59
CA LYS A 47 -7.96 3.75 10.01
C LYS A 47 -7.71 4.99 10.87
N SER A 48 -6.69 5.76 10.52
CA SER A 48 -6.36 7.04 11.15
C SER A 48 -6.21 8.11 10.06
N PRO A 49 -6.79 9.31 10.25
CA PRO A 49 -6.65 10.40 9.29
C PRO A 49 -5.20 10.84 9.17
N VAL A 50 -4.81 11.27 7.98
CA VAL A 50 -3.49 11.81 7.67
C VAL A 50 -3.63 13.06 6.82
N VAL A 51 -2.63 13.93 6.89
CA VAL A 51 -2.53 15.09 6.00
C VAL A 51 -1.82 14.64 4.73
N ALA A 52 -2.38 14.98 3.58
CA ALA A 52 -1.80 14.71 2.28
C ALA A 52 -2.13 15.82 1.28
N GLU A 53 -1.26 16.01 0.31
CA GLU A 53 -1.47 16.90 -0.83
C GLU A 53 -1.80 16.09 -2.09
N LYS A 54 -2.59 16.68 -3.00
CA LYS A 54 -2.83 16.08 -4.32
C LYS A 54 -1.52 15.96 -5.08
N GLY A 55 -1.28 14.82 -5.72
CA GLY A 55 -0.03 14.54 -6.40
C GLY A 55 1.11 14.08 -5.47
N GLN A 56 0.86 13.97 -4.16
CA GLN A 56 1.88 13.52 -3.22
C GLN A 56 2.18 12.03 -3.41
N ARG A 57 3.46 11.70 -3.58
CA ARG A 57 3.91 10.30 -3.64
C ARG A 57 3.89 9.68 -2.25
N ILE A 58 3.34 8.47 -2.17
CA ILE A 58 3.22 7.69 -0.93
C ILE A 58 3.81 6.29 -1.11
N ALA A 59 4.37 5.72 -0.05
CA ALA A 59 4.85 4.35 -0.08
C ALA A 59 3.73 3.37 0.32
N ILE A 60 3.67 2.24 -0.38
CA ILE A 60 2.67 1.19 -0.14
C ILE A 60 3.36 -0.08 0.36
N GLY A 61 2.93 -0.51 1.55
CA GLY A 61 3.33 -1.75 2.19
C GLY A 61 2.18 -2.77 2.23
N ARG A 62 2.53 -4.04 1.98
CA ARG A 62 1.63 -5.18 2.12
C ARG A 62 2.11 -6.11 3.21
N ARG A 63 1.21 -6.79 3.91
CA ARG A 63 1.57 -7.79 4.91
C ARG A 63 1.87 -9.12 4.20
N VAL A 64 3.13 -9.57 4.27
CA VAL A 64 3.59 -10.86 3.73
C VAL A 64 4.28 -11.63 4.85
N GLU A 65 3.85 -12.86 5.12
CA GLU A 65 4.44 -13.72 6.17
C GLU A 65 4.56 -12.99 7.52
N ASN A 66 3.47 -12.31 7.92
CA ASN A 66 3.37 -11.50 9.14
C ASN A 66 4.30 -10.27 9.24
N LYS A 67 4.99 -9.88 8.16
CA LYS A 67 5.82 -8.68 8.11
C LYS A 67 5.29 -7.71 7.06
N TRP A 68 5.37 -6.41 7.33
CA TRP A 68 5.12 -5.39 6.32
C TRP A 68 6.28 -5.36 5.33
N ARG A 69 5.97 -5.45 4.04
CA ARG A 69 6.93 -5.40 2.95
C ARG A 69 6.53 -4.28 2.01
N LEU A 70 7.51 -3.48 1.61
CA LEU A 70 7.32 -2.47 0.57
C LEU A 70 7.03 -3.17 -0.76
N ILE A 71 5.89 -2.86 -1.35
CA ILE A 71 5.48 -3.42 -2.65
C ILE A 71 5.49 -2.39 -3.78
N GLY A 72 5.51 -1.09 -3.46
CA GLY A 72 5.51 -0.03 -4.46
C GLY A 72 5.25 1.36 -3.87
N TYR A 73 4.88 2.27 -4.76
CA TYR A 73 4.45 3.63 -4.43
C TYR A 73 3.18 3.97 -5.22
N ALA A 74 2.44 4.97 -4.76
CA ALA A 74 1.33 5.57 -5.49
C ALA A 74 1.37 7.09 -5.37
N GLU A 75 0.48 7.74 -6.08
CA GLU A 75 0.22 9.18 -6.04
C GLU A 75 -1.22 9.38 -5.55
N ILE A 76 -1.44 10.40 -4.70
CA ILE A 76 -2.76 10.76 -4.13
C ILE A 76 -3.56 11.63 -5.10
#